data_AF-A0A5C7P9I3-F1
#
_entry.id   AF-A0A5C7P9I3-F1
#
_cell.length_a   1.000
_cell.length_b   1.000
_cell.length_c   1.000
_cell.angle_alpha   90.00
_cell.angle_beta   90.00
_cell.angle_gamma   90.00
#
_symmetry.space_group_name_H-M   'P 1'
#
loop_
_entity.id
_entity.type
_entity.pdbx_description
1 polymer ?
#
loop_
_entity_poly.entity_id
_entity_poly.type
_entity_poly.pdbx_seq_one_letter_code
_entity_poly.pdbx_strand_id
1 'polypeptide(L)'
;MSTHVIARLYYGPTHRMMFRAGTYLALLRSLTQAHLVSEFYRGSDLTLHTLQRLQRTRDALRVLVLHGCQSPAGLQTLARLRAIHAPLTASSDDFLYVLGLFIVEPVRWQADLGASPLSPQDEQALLSFWAQVGEGMGLDGTHRSMTQWQQFCRQHEQRHSQWTPEGQALARTCLEDVVRLSVPWWGRSAFRALMRATAEPAMWRLLGLKPSLPWTRHAWRWLARMA
;
A
#
# COMPACT_ATOMS: atom_id res chain seq x y z
N MET A 1 -13.74 -17.37 5.07
CA MET A 1 -14.16 -16.14 4.37
C MET A 1 -14.24 -16.43 2.87
N SER A 2 -15.30 -16.00 2.17
CA SER A 2 -15.42 -16.26 0.72
C SER A 2 -14.42 -15.39 -0.06
N THR A 3 -13.50 -16.01 -0.81
CA THR A 3 -12.53 -15.32 -1.68
C THR A 3 -13.23 -14.42 -2.70
N HIS A 4 -14.47 -14.74 -3.06
CA HIS A 4 -15.29 -13.97 -3.98
C HIS A 4 -15.52 -12.52 -3.52
N VAL A 5 -15.72 -12.28 -2.22
CA VAL A 5 -15.97 -10.92 -1.69
C VAL A 5 -14.71 -10.05 -1.82
N ILE A 6 -13.56 -10.59 -1.44
CA ILE A 6 -12.28 -9.89 -1.54
C ILE A 6 -11.84 -9.71 -2.98
N ALA A 7 -12.02 -10.72 -3.84
CA ALA A 7 -11.76 -10.60 -5.26
C ALA A 7 -12.65 -9.52 -5.91
N ARG A 8 -13.93 -9.43 -5.52
CA ARG A 8 -14.83 -8.35 -5.95
C ARG A 8 -14.31 -6.98 -5.50
N LEU A 9 -13.84 -6.86 -4.26
CA LEU A 9 -13.25 -5.62 -3.76
C LEU A 9 -12.02 -5.22 -4.60
N TYR A 10 -11.04 -6.10 -4.79
CA TYR A 10 -9.78 -5.77 -5.46
C TYR A 10 -9.88 -5.64 -6.99
N TYR A 11 -10.75 -6.41 -7.62
CA TYR A 11 -10.78 -6.55 -9.09
C TYR A 11 -12.11 -6.17 -9.72
N GLY A 12 -13.16 -5.94 -8.94
CA GLY A 12 -14.46 -5.48 -9.40
C GLY A 12 -14.46 -4.01 -9.83
N PRO A 13 -15.48 -3.57 -10.58
CA PRO A 13 -15.48 -2.26 -11.22
C PRO A 13 -15.48 -1.09 -10.22
N THR A 14 -16.12 -1.26 -9.06
CA THR A 14 -16.34 -0.19 -8.08
C THR A 14 -15.06 0.25 -7.35
N HIS A 15 -14.22 -0.70 -6.93
CA HIS A 15 -13.07 -0.42 -6.05
C HIS A 15 -11.72 -0.82 -6.66
N ARG A 16 -11.66 -1.28 -7.91
CA ARG A 16 -10.40 -1.71 -8.54
C ARG A 16 -9.30 -0.66 -8.47
N MET A 17 -9.62 0.59 -8.80
CA MET A 17 -8.62 1.66 -8.75
C MET A 17 -8.20 1.99 -7.33
N MET A 18 -9.13 1.88 -6.37
CA MET A 18 -8.83 2.04 -4.94
C MET A 18 -7.73 1.08 -4.50
N PHE A 19 -7.91 -0.21 -4.74
CA PHE A 19 -6.92 -1.18 -4.32
C PHE A 19 -5.64 -1.10 -5.15
N ARG A 20 -5.71 -0.82 -6.45
CA ARG A 20 -4.49 -0.67 -7.28
C ARG A 20 -3.65 0.52 -6.83
N ALA A 21 -4.19 1.73 -6.83
CA ALA A 21 -3.44 2.93 -6.48
C ALA A 21 -3.13 2.97 -4.98
N GLY A 22 -4.08 2.57 -4.12
CA GLY A 22 -3.89 2.48 -2.68
C GLY A 22 -2.77 1.53 -2.26
N THR A 23 -2.65 0.36 -2.90
CA THR A 23 -1.53 -0.58 -2.65
C THR A 23 -0.18 0.07 -2.98
N TYR A 24 -0.12 0.83 -4.07
CA TYR A 24 1.12 1.52 -4.43
C TYR A 24 1.42 2.72 -3.53
N LEU A 25 0.40 3.41 -3.03
CA LEU A 25 0.56 4.44 -2.01
C LEU A 25 1.03 3.86 -0.68
N ALA A 26 0.53 2.69 -0.28
CA ALA A 26 1.03 1.96 0.89
C ALA A 26 2.54 1.69 0.77
N LEU A 27 2.99 1.23 -0.40
CA LEU A 27 4.40 0.96 -0.67
C LEU A 27 5.26 2.24 -0.71
N LEU A 28 4.73 3.35 -1.20
CA LEU A 28 5.43 4.63 -1.16
C LEU A 28 5.50 5.19 0.26
N ARG A 29 4.41 5.08 1.03
CA ARG A 29 4.31 5.60 2.40
C ARG A 29 5.23 4.87 3.36
N SER A 30 5.45 3.57 3.17
CA SER A 30 6.42 2.81 3.99
C SER A 30 7.86 3.32 3.82
N LEU A 31 8.19 3.99 2.71
CA LEU A 31 9.50 4.61 2.51
C LEU A 31 9.72 5.89 3.33
N THR A 32 8.71 6.32 4.09
CA THR A 32 8.88 7.40 5.09
C THR A 32 9.53 6.89 6.38
N GLN A 33 9.59 5.56 6.59
CA GLN A 33 10.13 4.95 7.80
C GLN A 33 11.65 4.82 7.70
N ALA A 34 12.38 5.73 8.35
CA ALA A 34 13.81 5.90 8.13
C ALA A 34 14.64 4.63 8.42
N HIS A 35 14.34 3.94 9.52
CA HIS A 35 15.06 2.71 9.89
C HIS A 35 14.80 1.55 8.92
N LEU A 36 13.56 1.40 8.44
CA LEU A 36 13.20 0.35 7.48
C LEU A 36 13.83 0.58 6.11
N VAL A 37 13.89 1.84 5.67
CA VAL A 37 14.59 2.22 4.44
C VAL A 37 16.07 1.79 4.49
N SER A 38 16.73 1.88 5.65
CA SER A 38 18.13 1.48 5.79
C SER A 38 18.33 -0.04 5.62
N GLU A 39 17.41 -0.87 6.12
CA GLU A 39 17.43 -2.32 5.94
C GLU A 39 17.17 -2.70 4.48
N PHE A 40 16.20 -2.02 3.87
CA PHE A 40 15.88 -2.08 2.46
C PHE A 40 17.08 -1.71 1.57
N TYR A 41 17.91 -0.75 1.98
CA TYR A 41 19.07 -0.31 1.22
C TYR A 41 20.32 -1.16 1.45
N ARG A 42 20.53 -1.68 2.69
CA ARG A 42 21.63 -2.61 3.02
C ARG A 42 21.49 -3.95 2.27
N GLY A 43 20.27 -4.42 2.05
CA GLY A 43 19.99 -5.46 1.05
C GLY A 43 20.03 -4.86 -0.35
N SER A 44 21.21 -4.78 -0.96
CA SER A 44 21.62 -4.06 -2.19
C SER A 44 20.80 -4.21 -3.48
N ASP A 45 19.59 -4.78 -3.45
CA ASP A 45 18.77 -5.12 -4.62
C ASP A 45 17.74 -4.02 -5.00
N LEU A 46 17.54 -3.04 -4.13
CA LEU A 46 16.43 -2.11 -4.26
C LEU A 46 16.60 -1.02 -5.32
N THR A 47 17.82 -0.56 -5.60
CA THR A 47 18.02 0.45 -6.64
C THR A 47 17.94 -0.14 -8.06
N LEU A 48 18.31 -1.42 -8.24
CA LEU A 48 18.36 -2.07 -9.56
C LEU A 48 17.06 -2.84 -9.91
N HIS A 49 16.33 -3.35 -8.92
CA HIS A 49 15.20 -4.26 -9.15
C HIS A 49 13.86 -3.80 -8.55
N THR A 50 13.66 -2.50 -8.30
CA THR A 50 12.40 -1.93 -7.77
C THR A 50 11.16 -2.44 -8.53
N LEU A 51 11.13 -2.34 -9.86
CA LEU A 51 10.02 -2.85 -10.66
C LEU A 51 9.71 -4.33 -10.39
N GLN A 52 10.73 -5.19 -10.37
CA GLN A 52 10.55 -6.63 -10.18
C GLN A 52 10.01 -6.91 -8.77
N ARG A 53 10.47 -6.17 -7.76
CA ARG A 53 9.93 -6.25 -6.40
C ARG A 53 8.45 -5.87 -6.38
N LEU A 54 8.07 -4.76 -7.01
CA LEU A 54 6.67 -4.32 -7.12
C LEU A 54 5.79 -5.35 -7.83
N GLN A 55 6.29 -5.97 -8.91
CA GLN A 55 5.61 -7.07 -9.61
C GLN A 55 5.42 -8.28 -8.70
N ARG A 56 6.47 -8.72 -7.99
CA ARG A 56 6.40 -9.86 -7.05
C ARG A 56 5.40 -9.61 -5.92
N THR A 57 5.37 -8.40 -5.35
CA THR A 57 4.36 -8.01 -4.34
C THR A 57 2.95 -8.09 -4.91
N ARG A 58 2.71 -7.50 -6.09
CA ARG A 58 1.40 -7.55 -6.77
C ARG A 58 0.96 -8.99 -7.04
N ASP A 59 1.87 -9.83 -7.51
CA ASP A 59 1.56 -11.20 -7.89
C ASP A 59 1.27 -12.06 -6.64
N ALA A 60 2.01 -11.85 -5.54
CA ALA A 60 1.70 -12.48 -4.25
C ALA A 60 0.31 -12.05 -3.72
N LEU A 61 0.01 -10.76 -3.72
CA LEU A 61 -1.31 -10.26 -3.31
C LEU A 61 -2.43 -10.82 -4.20
N ARG A 62 -2.20 -10.90 -5.51
CA ARG A 62 -3.16 -11.50 -6.45
C ARG A 62 -3.48 -12.94 -6.10
N VAL A 63 -2.47 -13.75 -5.76
CA VAL A 63 -2.70 -15.14 -5.36
C VAL A 63 -3.55 -15.20 -4.09
N LEU A 64 -3.20 -14.42 -3.07
CA LEU A 64 -3.92 -14.40 -1.79
C LEU A 64 -5.36 -13.91 -1.95
N VAL A 65 -5.59 -12.88 -2.76
CA VAL A 65 -6.93 -12.31 -3.04
C VAL A 65 -7.80 -13.29 -3.81
N LEU A 66 -7.27 -13.93 -4.87
CA LEU A 66 -8.06 -14.78 -5.74
C LEU A 66 -8.28 -16.19 -5.19
N HIS A 67 -7.26 -16.79 -4.57
CA HIS A 67 -7.29 -18.18 -4.11
C HIS A 67 -7.48 -18.31 -2.59
N GLY A 68 -7.24 -17.24 -1.81
CA GLY A 68 -7.36 -17.24 -0.36
C GLY A 68 -6.11 -17.77 0.35
N CYS A 69 -5.89 -17.30 1.59
CA CYS A 69 -4.70 -17.61 2.41
C CYS A 69 -4.55 -19.11 2.73
N GLN A 70 -5.65 -19.84 2.82
CA GLN A 70 -5.68 -21.26 3.21
C GLN A 70 -5.59 -22.22 2.01
N SER A 71 -5.61 -21.73 0.77
CA SER A 71 -5.43 -22.57 -0.41
C SER A 71 -3.98 -23.05 -0.52
N PRO A 72 -3.68 -24.15 -1.26
CA PRO A 72 -2.30 -24.59 -1.48
C PRO A 72 -1.41 -23.48 -2.05
N ALA A 73 -1.91 -22.70 -3.00
CA ALA A 73 -1.20 -21.56 -3.58
C ALA A 73 -1.02 -20.41 -2.56
N GLY A 74 -2.02 -20.16 -1.72
CA GLY A 74 -1.96 -19.16 -0.65
C GLY A 74 -0.93 -19.51 0.41
N LEU A 75 -0.92 -20.77 0.88
CA LEU A 75 0.05 -21.27 1.86
C LEU A 75 1.48 -21.21 1.32
N GLN A 76 1.69 -21.60 0.06
CA GLN A 76 3.01 -21.47 -0.60
C GLN A 76 3.44 -19.99 -0.70
N THR A 77 2.51 -19.11 -1.04
CA THR A 77 2.77 -17.66 -1.12
C THR A 77 3.15 -17.09 0.25
N LEU A 78 2.41 -17.42 1.30
CA LEU A 78 2.71 -16.99 2.67
C LEU A 78 4.04 -17.56 3.17
N ALA A 79 4.36 -18.82 2.87
CA ALA A 79 5.66 -19.41 3.20
C ALA A 79 6.82 -18.65 2.53
N ARG A 80 6.67 -18.29 1.24
CA ARG A 80 7.64 -17.46 0.53
C ARG A 80 7.75 -16.06 1.15
N LEU A 81 6.62 -15.44 1.50
CA LEU A 81 6.61 -14.14 2.16
C LEU A 81 7.35 -14.20 3.50
N ARG A 82 7.12 -15.23 4.32
CA ARG A 82 7.89 -15.42 5.57
C ARG A 82 9.37 -15.55 5.30
N ALA A 83 9.78 -16.38 4.33
CA ALA A 83 11.19 -16.59 4.00
C ALA A 83 11.92 -15.31 3.56
N ILE A 84 11.28 -14.45 2.77
CA ILE A 84 11.91 -13.19 2.31
C ILE A 84 11.93 -12.11 3.38
N HIS A 85 11.02 -12.15 4.37
CA HIS A 85 10.94 -11.16 5.44
C HIS A 85 11.72 -11.58 6.69
N ALA A 86 11.98 -12.88 6.90
CA ALA A 86 12.73 -13.41 8.03
C ALA A 86 14.13 -12.77 8.27
N PRO A 87 14.93 -12.44 7.25
CA PRO A 87 16.26 -11.85 7.48
C PRO A 87 16.23 -10.33 7.74
N LEU A 88 15.06 -9.68 7.69
CA LEU A 88 14.98 -8.22 7.88
C LEU A 88 15.10 -7.86 9.36
N THR A 89 15.97 -6.89 9.67
CA THR A 89 16.09 -6.34 11.03
C THR A 89 14.97 -5.32 11.29
N ALA A 90 13.74 -5.80 11.44
CA ALA A 90 12.55 -4.98 11.69
C ALA A 90 11.76 -5.53 12.88
N SER A 91 11.11 -4.65 13.64
CA SER A 91 10.28 -5.04 14.78
C SER A 91 8.94 -5.63 14.31
N SER A 92 8.24 -6.35 15.20
CA SER A 92 6.86 -6.81 14.92
C SER A 92 5.94 -5.65 14.53
N ASP A 93 6.08 -4.51 15.23
CA ASP A 93 5.31 -3.29 14.96
C ASP A 93 5.61 -2.73 13.56
N ASP A 94 6.83 -2.88 13.04
CA ASP A 94 7.16 -2.46 11.68
C ASP A 94 6.46 -3.31 10.61
N PHE A 95 6.42 -4.63 10.82
CA PHE A 95 5.69 -5.52 9.93
C PHE A 95 4.19 -5.26 9.99
N LEU A 96 3.63 -5.07 11.20
CA LEU A 96 2.23 -4.68 11.39
C LEU A 96 1.93 -3.33 10.75
N TYR A 97 2.86 -2.37 10.82
CA TYR A 97 2.69 -1.06 10.19
C TYR A 97 2.57 -1.18 8.67
N VAL A 98 3.49 -1.91 8.04
CA VAL A 98 3.45 -2.13 6.58
C VAL A 98 2.19 -2.89 6.17
N LEU A 99 1.77 -3.90 6.95
CA LEU A 99 0.49 -4.59 6.75
C LEU A 99 -0.69 -3.61 6.82
N GLY A 100 -0.69 -2.76 7.86
CA GLY A 100 -1.70 -1.75 8.11
C GLY A 100 -1.83 -0.75 6.96
N LEU A 101 -0.72 -0.34 6.33
CA LEU A 101 -0.75 0.53 5.17
C LEU A 101 -1.54 -0.06 4.00
N PHE A 102 -1.47 -1.37 3.76
CA PHE A 102 -2.29 -2.01 2.71
C PHE A 102 -3.80 -2.05 3.04
N ILE A 103 -4.19 -1.78 4.29
CA ILE A 103 -5.58 -1.64 4.72
C ILE A 103 -6.00 -0.18 4.60
N VAL A 104 -5.26 0.72 5.25
CA VAL A 104 -5.70 2.10 5.46
C VAL A 104 -5.49 2.99 4.24
N GLU A 105 -4.42 2.80 3.46
CA GLU A 105 -4.14 3.67 2.32
C GLU A 105 -5.14 3.51 1.17
N PRO A 106 -5.57 2.29 0.78
CA PRO A 106 -6.67 2.15 -0.18
C PRO A 106 -7.94 2.86 0.27
N VAL A 107 -8.39 2.63 1.51
CA VAL A 107 -9.62 3.24 2.04
C VAL A 107 -9.51 4.76 2.12
N ARG A 108 -8.37 5.28 2.60
CA ARG A 108 -8.08 6.72 2.63
C ARG A 108 -8.12 7.33 1.22
N TRP A 109 -7.48 6.67 0.24
CA TRP A 109 -7.40 7.16 -1.13
C TRP A 109 -8.77 7.23 -1.80
N GLN A 110 -9.63 6.23 -1.57
CA GLN A 110 -11.02 6.25 -2.04
C GLN A 110 -11.81 7.42 -1.47
N ALA A 111 -11.74 7.62 -0.14
CA ALA A 111 -12.40 8.74 0.51
C ALA A 111 -11.89 10.09 -0.03
N ASP A 112 -10.58 10.18 -0.33
CA ASP A 112 -9.97 11.37 -0.90
C ASP A 112 -10.44 11.68 -2.33
N LEU A 113 -10.92 10.69 -3.07
CA LEU A 113 -11.58 10.85 -4.38
C LEU A 113 -13.08 11.13 -4.27
N GLY A 114 -13.64 11.16 -3.06
CA GLY A 114 -15.06 11.44 -2.83
C GLY A 114 -15.99 10.26 -3.11
N ALA A 115 -15.46 9.05 -3.26
CA ALA A 115 -16.26 7.85 -3.39
C ALA A 115 -16.90 7.45 -2.05
N SER A 116 -18.01 6.73 -2.12
CA SER A 116 -18.72 6.24 -0.93
C SER A 116 -17.81 5.35 -0.07
N PRO A 117 -17.96 5.41 1.27
CA PRO A 117 -17.29 4.48 2.18
C PRO A 117 -17.59 3.02 1.84
N LEU A 118 -16.73 2.11 2.29
CA LEU A 118 -17.03 0.68 2.25
C LEU A 118 -18.30 0.39 3.06
N SER A 119 -19.10 -0.57 2.58
CA SER A 119 -20.19 -1.12 3.40
C SER A 119 -19.61 -1.79 4.65
N PRO A 120 -20.37 -1.89 5.76
CA PRO A 120 -19.90 -2.59 6.95
C PRO A 120 -19.45 -4.04 6.66
N GLN A 121 -20.11 -4.72 5.71
CA GLN A 121 -19.73 -6.07 5.30
C GLN A 121 -18.41 -6.09 4.53
N ASP A 122 -18.18 -5.11 3.64
CA ASP A 122 -16.94 -5.00 2.87
C ASP A 122 -15.74 -4.61 3.74
N GLU A 123 -15.94 -3.70 4.70
CA GLU A 123 -14.91 -3.36 5.67
C GLU A 123 -14.53 -4.58 6.52
N GLN A 124 -15.51 -5.31 7.05
CA GLN A 124 -15.25 -6.53 7.82
C GLN A 124 -14.54 -7.59 6.99
N ALA A 125 -14.91 -7.76 5.72
CA ALA A 125 -14.24 -8.68 4.81
C ALA A 125 -12.77 -8.26 4.60
N LEU A 126 -12.52 -6.97 4.35
CA LEU A 126 -11.17 -6.43 4.18
C LEU A 126 -10.30 -6.65 5.42
N LEU A 127 -10.82 -6.34 6.61
CA LEU A 127 -10.13 -6.54 7.89
C LEU A 127 -9.83 -8.03 8.14
N SER A 128 -10.82 -8.90 7.93
CA SER A 128 -10.67 -10.35 8.06
C SER A 128 -9.66 -10.93 7.07
N PHE A 129 -9.59 -10.40 5.85
CA PHE A 129 -8.58 -10.80 4.86
C PHE A 129 -7.18 -10.48 5.34
N TRP A 130 -6.93 -9.23 5.73
CA TRP A 130 -5.61 -8.80 6.16
C TRP A 130 -5.19 -9.39 7.51
N ALA A 131 -6.14 -9.70 8.39
CA ALA A 131 -5.88 -10.49 9.59
C ALA A 131 -5.30 -11.88 9.25
N GLN A 132 -5.93 -12.62 8.32
CA GLN A 132 -5.43 -13.92 7.86
C GLN A 132 -4.06 -13.82 7.18
N VAL A 133 -3.79 -12.73 6.44
CA VAL A 133 -2.45 -12.49 5.86
C VAL A 133 -1.42 -12.26 6.98
N GLY A 134 -1.75 -11.43 7.97
CA GLY A 134 -0.89 -11.17 9.13
C GLY A 134 -0.58 -12.44 9.92
N GLU A 135 -1.61 -13.21 10.29
CA GLU A 135 -1.46 -14.51 10.95
C GLU A 135 -0.60 -15.48 10.11
N GLY A 136 -0.85 -15.55 8.81
CA GLY A 136 -0.07 -16.35 7.87
C GLY A 136 1.40 -15.93 7.77
N MET A 137 1.71 -14.66 8.05
CA MET A 137 3.06 -14.13 8.14
C MET A 137 3.69 -14.28 9.53
N GLY A 138 2.97 -14.82 10.52
CA GLY A 138 3.43 -14.97 11.90
C GLY A 138 3.36 -13.68 12.70
N LEU A 139 2.48 -12.75 12.32
CA LEU A 139 2.25 -11.50 13.05
C LEU A 139 1.10 -11.67 14.04
N ASP A 140 1.41 -11.47 15.32
CA ASP A 140 0.43 -11.45 16.40
C ASP A 140 -0.25 -10.07 16.51
N GLY A 141 -1.44 -10.02 17.10
CA GLY A 141 -2.02 -8.75 17.53
C GLY A 141 -2.61 -7.87 16.41
N THR A 142 -3.18 -8.48 15.36
CA THR A 142 -3.88 -7.70 14.32
C THR A 142 -5.06 -6.92 14.91
N HIS A 143 -5.22 -5.67 14.48
CA HIS A 143 -6.30 -4.82 14.96
C HIS A 143 -7.66 -5.22 14.37
N ARG A 144 -8.72 -5.04 15.15
CA ARG A 144 -10.07 -5.55 14.84
C ARG A 144 -10.98 -4.54 14.16
N SER A 145 -10.56 -3.27 14.08
CA SER A 145 -11.34 -2.21 13.43
C SER A 145 -10.48 -1.28 12.59
N MET A 146 -11.11 -0.63 11.60
CA MET A 146 -10.45 0.37 10.77
C MET A 146 -9.88 1.52 11.61
N THR A 147 -10.61 1.98 12.63
CA THR A 147 -10.14 3.05 13.53
C THR A 147 -8.86 2.67 14.29
N GLN A 148 -8.77 1.43 14.77
CA GLN A 148 -7.57 0.94 15.45
C GLN A 148 -6.37 0.89 14.50
N TRP A 149 -6.55 0.36 13.28
CA TRP A 149 -5.51 0.37 12.26
C TRP A 149 -5.02 1.78 11.93
N GLN A 150 -5.95 2.71 11.71
CA GLN A 150 -5.62 4.10 11.42
C GLN A 150 -4.88 4.78 12.59
N GLN A 151 -5.28 4.52 13.83
CA GLN A 151 -4.61 5.06 15.02
C GLN A 151 -3.20 4.48 15.16
N PHE A 152 -3.05 3.18 15.00
CA PHE A 152 -1.76 2.51 15.05
C PHE A 152 -0.80 3.05 13.98
N CYS A 153 -1.22 3.11 12.72
CA CYS A 153 -0.38 3.65 11.65
C CYS A 153 0.05 5.11 11.92
N ARG A 154 -0.87 5.97 12.41
CA ARG A 154 -0.52 7.34 12.78
C ARG A 154 0.50 7.41 13.92
N GLN A 155 0.35 6.57 14.95
CA GLN A 155 1.27 6.55 16.08
C GLN A 155 2.66 6.02 15.69
N HIS A 156 2.71 4.99 14.83
CA HIS A 156 3.97 4.48 14.29
C HIS A 156 4.69 5.56 13.47
N GLU A 157 3.97 6.24 12.58
CA GLU A 157 4.51 7.34 11.78
C GLU A 157 5.04 8.51 12.62
N GLN A 158 4.33 8.88 13.68
CA GLN A 158 4.78 9.93 14.59
C GLN A 158 6.14 9.62 15.26
N ARG A 159 6.48 8.34 15.43
CA ARG A 159 7.71 7.91 16.10
C ARG A 159 8.87 7.69 15.13
N HIS A 160 8.58 7.27 13.91
CA HIS A 160 9.59 6.70 13.01
C HIS A 160 9.69 7.40 11.65
N SER A 161 8.70 8.20 11.26
CA SER A 161 8.74 8.87 9.96
C SER A 161 9.75 10.01 9.95
N GLN A 162 10.75 9.89 9.09
CA GLN A 162 11.79 10.89 8.89
C GLN A 162 12.29 10.85 7.45
N TRP A 163 12.63 12.02 6.92
CA TRP A 163 13.26 12.11 5.61
C TRP A 163 14.66 11.47 5.62
N THR A 164 14.95 10.68 4.60
CA THR A 164 16.28 10.09 4.34
C THR A 164 16.61 10.21 2.85
N PRO A 165 17.89 10.38 2.48
CA PRO A 165 18.29 10.43 1.07
C PRO A 165 18.00 9.11 0.34
N GLU A 166 18.16 7.96 1.01
CA GLU A 166 17.83 6.63 0.48
C GLU A 166 16.33 6.50 0.23
N GLY A 167 15.50 6.96 1.19
CA GLY A 167 14.04 6.91 1.10
C GLY A 167 13.53 7.77 -0.06
N GLN A 168 14.12 8.95 -0.24
CA GLN A 168 13.83 9.82 -1.38
C GLN A 168 14.21 9.18 -2.72
N ALA A 169 15.41 8.59 -2.81
CA ALA A 169 15.86 7.91 -4.02
C ALA A 169 14.92 6.76 -4.39
N LEU A 170 14.58 5.90 -3.43
CA LEU A 170 13.65 4.79 -3.63
C LEU A 170 12.24 5.27 -3.95
N ALA A 171 11.75 6.32 -3.30
CA ALA A 171 10.41 6.85 -3.56
C ALA A 171 10.26 7.35 -4.99
N ARG A 172 11.31 7.99 -5.54
CA ARG A 172 11.34 8.42 -6.95
C ARG A 172 11.25 7.22 -7.90
N THR A 173 12.11 6.22 -7.73
CA THR A 173 12.11 5.01 -8.58
C THR A 173 10.80 4.25 -8.45
N CYS A 174 10.31 4.07 -7.22
CA CYS A 174 9.03 3.41 -6.93
C CYS A 174 7.87 4.13 -7.62
N LEU A 175 7.78 5.47 -7.53
CA LEU A 175 6.74 6.24 -8.19
C LEU A 175 6.78 6.07 -9.73
N GLU A 176 7.96 6.04 -10.33
CA GLU A 176 8.12 5.82 -11.77
C GLU A 176 7.65 4.43 -12.20
N ASP A 177 8.05 3.39 -11.46
CA ASP A 177 7.68 2.00 -11.77
C ASP A 177 6.21 1.70 -11.49
N VAL A 178 5.64 2.26 -10.42
CA VAL A 178 4.21 2.21 -10.12
C VAL A 178 3.39 2.78 -11.29
N VAL A 179 3.78 3.94 -11.78
CA VAL A 179 3.10 4.59 -12.91
C VAL A 179 3.20 3.72 -14.17
N ARG A 180 4.38 3.16 -14.43
CA ARG A 180 4.63 2.27 -15.57
C ARG A 180 3.86 0.94 -15.51
N LEU A 181 3.64 0.39 -14.31
CA LEU A 181 2.83 -0.82 -14.09
C LEU A 181 1.33 -0.54 -14.15
N SER A 182 0.93 0.71 -13.90
CA SER A 182 -0.48 1.08 -13.76
C SER A 182 -1.13 1.48 -15.08
N VAL A 183 -0.42 2.24 -15.93
CA VAL A 183 -0.98 2.85 -17.14
C VAL A 183 -0.01 2.80 -18.34
N PRO A 184 -0.53 2.80 -19.58
CA PRO A 184 0.28 2.93 -20.79
C PRO A 184 1.09 4.24 -20.82
N TRP A 185 2.09 4.31 -21.70
CA TRP A 185 3.04 5.43 -21.76
C TRP A 185 2.38 6.82 -21.88
N TRP A 186 1.28 6.94 -22.62
CA TRP A 186 0.55 8.19 -22.83
C TRP A 186 -0.20 8.68 -21.57
N GLY A 187 -0.57 7.79 -20.65
CA GLY A 187 -1.31 8.13 -19.43
C GLY A 187 -0.41 8.45 -18.22
N ARG A 188 0.91 8.23 -18.35
CA ARG A 188 1.84 8.24 -17.21
C ARG A 188 1.92 9.59 -16.49
N SER A 189 1.95 10.69 -17.23
CA SER A 189 2.04 12.03 -16.64
C SER A 189 0.79 12.40 -15.84
N ALA A 190 -0.40 12.10 -16.38
CA ALA A 190 -1.67 12.33 -15.70
C ALA A 190 -1.78 11.46 -14.44
N PHE A 191 -1.45 10.16 -14.53
CA PHE A 191 -1.50 9.27 -13.38
C PHE A 191 -0.50 9.67 -12.28
N ARG A 192 0.71 10.10 -12.64
CA ARG A 192 1.68 10.66 -11.67
C ARG A 192 1.17 11.93 -10.99
N ALA A 193 0.47 12.79 -11.74
CA ALA A 193 -0.15 13.98 -11.16
C ALA A 193 -1.28 13.61 -10.19
N LEU A 194 -2.12 12.65 -10.56
CA LEU A 194 -3.20 12.12 -9.71
C LEU A 194 -2.65 11.53 -8.41
N MET A 195 -1.65 10.64 -8.49
CA MET A 195 -0.98 10.05 -7.31
C MET A 195 -0.46 11.14 -6.36
N ARG A 196 0.23 12.16 -6.90
CA ARG A 196 0.74 13.28 -6.10
C ARG A 196 -0.34 14.14 -5.48
N ALA A 197 -1.48 14.30 -6.16
CA ALA A 197 -2.59 15.11 -5.68
C ALA A 197 -3.46 14.42 -4.62
N THR A 198 -3.49 13.09 -4.63
CA THR A 198 -4.40 12.28 -3.80
C THR A 198 -3.71 11.66 -2.58
N ALA A 199 -2.39 11.74 -2.49
CA ALA A 199 -1.67 11.42 -1.27
C ALA A 199 -1.38 12.66 -0.43
N GLU A 200 -1.16 12.46 0.86
CA GLU A 200 -0.98 13.56 1.81
C GLU A 200 0.27 14.39 1.49
N PRO A 201 0.17 15.74 1.48
CA PRO A 201 1.33 16.59 1.23
C PRO A 201 2.50 16.35 2.19
N ALA A 202 2.20 15.99 3.45
CA ALA A 202 3.21 15.67 4.45
C ALA A 202 4.04 14.43 4.06
N MET A 203 3.38 13.39 3.52
CA MET A 203 4.06 12.19 3.02
C MET A 203 5.05 12.56 1.92
N TRP A 204 4.64 13.35 0.93
CA TRP A 204 5.56 13.75 -0.16
C TRP A 204 6.76 14.54 0.33
N ARG A 205 6.56 15.44 1.31
CA ARG A 205 7.66 16.18 1.94
C ARG A 205 8.64 15.25 2.66
N LEU A 206 8.13 14.28 3.42
CA LEU A 206 8.96 13.26 4.08
C LEU A 206 9.71 12.37 3.09
N LEU A 207 9.15 12.15 1.90
CA LEU A 207 9.83 11.45 0.80
C LEU A 207 10.78 12.36 0.00
N GLY A 208 10.94 13.64 0.35
CA GLY A 208 11.76 14.59 -0.41
C GLY A 208 11.22 14.89 -1.81
N LEU A 209 9.94 14.62 -2.06
CA LEU A 209 9.26 14.84 -3.33
C LEU A 209 8.34 16.07 -3.24
N LYS A 210 8.21 16.80 -4.36
CA LYS A 210 7.33 17.97 -4.40
C LYS A 210 5.86 17.53 -4.36
N PRO A 211 5.06 17.98 -3.35
CA PRO A 211 3.63 17.72 -3.35
C PRO A 211 2.96 18.42 -4.54
N SER A 212 1.75 18.00 -4.89
CA SER A 212 0.98 18.75 -5.89
C SER A 212 0.57 20.12 -5.33
N LEU A 213 0.27 21.06 -6.23
CA LEU A 213 -0.31 22.34 -5.81
C LEU A 213 -1.68 22.09 -5.15
N PRO A 214 -2.10 22.88 -4.14
CA PRO A 214 -3.36 22.66 -3.43
C PRO A 214 -4.58 22.61 -4.35
N TRP A 215 -4.62 23.48 -5.36
CA TRP A 215 -5.73 23.55 -6.31
C TRP A 215 -5.85 22.31 -7.21
N THR A 216 -4.76 21.59 -7.51
CA THR A 216 -4.85 20.35 -8.31
C THR A 216 -5.56 19.26 -7.53
N ARG A 217 -5.39 19.20 -6.20
CA ARG A 217 -6.14 18.27 -5.33
C ARG A 217 -7.64 18.58 -5.35
N HIS A 218 -8.02 19.85 -5.33
CA HIS A 218 -9.42 20.26 -5.45
C HIS A 218 -10.00 19.92 -6.82
N ALA A 219 -9.27 20.19 -7.90
CA ALA A 219 -9.70 19.85 -9.26
C ALA A 219 -9.90 18.33 -9.43
N TRP A 220 -8.98 17.49 -8.94
CA TRP A 220 -9.12 16.05 -9.00
C TRP A 220 -10.27 15.52 -8.15
N ARG A 221 -10.49 16.08 -6.95
CA ARG A 221 -11.65 15.77 -6.11
C ARG A 221 -12.97 16.12 -6.77
N TRP A 222 -13.01 17.24 -7.49
CA TRP A 222 -14.19 17.67 -8.22
C TRP A 222 -14.47 16.77 -9.43
N LEU A 223 -13.44 16.47 -10.25
CA LEU A 223 -13.55 15.55 -11.37
C LEU A 223 -13.97 14.14 -10.94
N ALA A 224 -13.42 13.62 -9.85
CA ALA A 224 -13.75 12.30 -9.33
C ALA A 224 -15.18 12.18 -8.78
N ARG A 225 -15.82 13.30 -8.43
CA ARG A 225 -17.24 13.33 -8.03
C ARG A 225 -18.21 13.44 -9.20
N MET A 226 -17.72 13.82 -10.39
CA MET A 226 -18.53 13.97 -11.60
C MET A 226 -18.52 12.74 -12.52
N ALA A 227 -17.54 11.86 -12.35
CA ALA A 227 -17.39 10.61 -13.10
C ALA A 227 -18.07 9.45 -12.36
#